data_AF-A0A7V8WWW8-F1
#
_entry.id   AF-A0A7V8WWW8-F1
#
_cell.length_a   1.000
_cell.length_b   1.000
_cell.length_c   1.000
_cell.angle_alpha   90.00
_cell.angle_beta   90.00
_cell.angle_gamma   90.00
#
_symmetry.space_group_name_H-M   'P 1'
#
loop_
_entity.id
_entity.type
_entity.pdbx_description
1 polymer ?
#
loop_
_entity_poly.entity_id
_entity_poly.type
_entity_poly.pdbx_seq_one_letter_code
_entity_poly.pdbx_strand_id
1 'polypeptide(L)'
;MRVRVLGGLSVDGVPERELGSRKGRTLLKVLALARGAPVTVDRLAEVLWGDRQPARPADQVGVLVSRLRGVLGAERLPRADAGYALVTEWLDVDEL
;
A
#
# COMPACT_ATOMS: atom_id res chain seq x y z
N MET A 1 -8.10 -11.80 -3.10
CA MET A 1 -8.12 -10.40 -3.56
C MET A 1 -7.25 -10.23 -4.80
N ARG A 2 -7.79 -9.60 -5.86
CA ARG A 2 -7.06 -9.22 -7.06
C ARG A 2 -6.73 -7.72 -7.04
N VAL A 3 -5.52 -7.37 -7.45
CA VAL A 3 -5.06 -5.97 -7.53
C VAL A 3 -4.54 -5.69 -8.94
N ARG A 4 -4.90 -4.55 -9.52
CA ARG A 4 -4.29 -4.02 -10.75
C ARG A 4 -3.70 -2.65 -10.51
N VAL A 5 -2.53 -2.38 -11.08
CA VAL A 5 -1.77 -1.14 -10.86
C VAL A 5 -1.62 -0.30 -12.16
N LEU A 6 -1.98 -0.87 -13.32
CA LEU A 6 -1.86 -0.26 -14.65
C LEU A 6 -3.02 0.71 -14.90
N GLY A 7 -2.71 1.94 -15.36
CA GLY A 7 -3.70 3.00 -15.62
C GLY A 7 -4.39 3.58 -14.37
N GLY A 8 -4.22 2.96 -13.21
CA GLY A 8 -4.91 3.30 -11.96
C GLY A 8 -4.73 2.19 -10.93
N LEU A 9 -5.08 2.44 -9.67
CA LEU A 9 -5.12 1.38 -8.66
C LEU A 9 -6.56 0.85 -8.60
N SER A 10 -6.75 -0.43 -8.94
CA SER A 10 -8.03 -1.12 -8.72
C SER A 10 -7.83 -2.32 -7.82
N VAL A 11 -8.77 -2.53 -6.91
CA VAL A 11 -8.83 -3.69 -6.02
C VAL A 11 -10.21 -4.31 -6.19
N ASP A 12 -10.25 -5.62 -6.47
CA ASP A 12 -11.50 -6.32 -6.74
C ASP A 12 -12.45 -6.24 -5.54
N GLY A 13 -13.70 -5.85 -5.78
CA GLY A 13 -14.71 -5.64 -4.74
C GLY A 13 -14.54 -4.39 -3.87
N VAL A 14 -13.53 -3.54 -4.12
CA VAL A 14 -13.26 -2.33 -3.31
C VAL A 14 -13.24 -1.08 -4.20
N PRO A 15 -14.23 -0.18 -4.06
CA PRO A 15 -14.25 1.07 -4.79
C PRO A 15 -13.02 1.95 -4.49
N GLU A 16 -12.43 2.58 -5.53
CA GLU A 16 -11.19 3.37 -5.36
C GLU A 16 -11.31 4.47 -4.30
N ARG A 17 -12.48 5.10 -4.19
CA ARG A 17 -12.77 6.14 -3.17
C ARG A 17 -12.63 5.63 -1.73
N GLU A 18 -12.82 4.32 -1.52
CA GLU A 18 -12.76 3.68 -0.19
C GLU A 18 -11.31 3.35 0.19
N LEU A 19 -10.39 3.22 -0.79
CA LEU A 19 -8.95 3.11 -0.55
C LEU A 19 -8.33 4.40 0.03
N GLY A 20 -9.14 5.46 0.13
CA GLY A 20 -8.82 6.68 0.84
C GLY A 20 -7.89 7.62 0.07
N SER A 21 -6.93 8.21 0.80
CA SER A 21 -6.12 9.31 0.28
C SER A 21 -5.21 8.89 -0.88
N ARG A 22 -4.73 9.87 -1.66
CA ARG A 22 -3.70 9.63 -2.69
C ARG A 22 -2.48 8.91 -2.13
N LYS A 23 -2.08 9.20 -0.89
CA LYS A 23 -0.96 8.55 -0.20
C LYS A 23 -1.29 7.11 0.18
N GLY A 24 -2.49 6.82 0.64
CA GLY A 24 -2.96 5.45 0.90
C GLY A 24 -2.93 4.60 -0.37
N ARG A 25 -3.47 5.13 -1.48
CA ARG A 25 -3.39 4.47 -2.79
C ARG A 25 -1.95 4.29 -3.27
N THR A 26 -1.08 5.27 -3.08
CA THR A 26 0.35 5.17 -3.44
C THR A 26 1.06 4.09 -2.61
N LEU A 27 0.81 4.04 -1.30
CA LEU A 27 1.32 2.99 -0.42
C LEU A 27 0.90 1.61 -0.94
N LEU A 28 -0.39 1.43 -1.26
CA LEU A 28 -0.88 0.15 -1.76
C LEU A 28 -0.22 -0.24 -3.10
N LYS A 29 0.00 0.71 -4.01
CA LYS A 29 0.73 0.46 -5.26
C LYS A 29 2.17 -0.01 -5.00
N VAL A 30 2.90 0.65 -4.09
CA VAL A 30 4.28 0.27 -3.75
C VAL A 30 4.33 -1.16 -3.20
N LEU A 31 3.41 -1.51 -2.29
CA LEU A 31 3.34 -2.86 -1.74
C LEU A 31 2.93 -3.90 -2.77
N ALA A 32 2.02 -3.56 -3.69
CA ALA A 32 1.61 -4.44 -4.78
C ALA A 32 2.80 -4.73 -5.71
N LEU A 33 3.58 -3.71 -6.09
CA LEU A 33 4.78 -3.86 -6.91
C LEU A 33 5.88 -4.69 -6.23
N ALA A 34 5.90 -4.75 -4.89
CA ALA A 34 6.81 -5.60 -4.13
C ALA A 34 6.43 -7.10 -4.18
N ARG A 35 5.30 -7.47 -4.81
CA ARG A 35 4.87 -8.87 -5.05
C ARG A 35 4.91 -9.75 -3.79
N GLY A 36 4.45 -9.21 -2.66
CA GLY A 36 4.39 -9.91 -1.37
C GLY A 36 5.66 -9.78 -0.51
N ALA A 37 6.76 -9.24 -1.05
CA ALA A 37 7.93 -8.90 -0.25
C ALA A 37 7.62 -7.70 0.68
N PRO A 38 8.14 -7.70 1.92
CA PRO A 38 7.97 -6.56 2.82
C PRO A 38 8.76 -5.34 2.32
N VAL A 39 8.12 -4.18 2.34
CA VAL A 39 8.73 -2.88 2.07
C VAL A 39 8.94 -2.14 3.38
N THR A 40 10.15 -1.60 3.58
CA THR A 40 10.50 -0.94 4.82
C THR A 40 9.70 0.34 5.05
N VAL A 41 9.49 0.70 6.32
CA VAL A 41 8.81 1.95 6.68
C VAL A 41 9.54 3.16 6.11
N ASP A 42 10.87 3.16 6.15
CA ASP A 42 11.69 4.24 5.60
C ASP A 42 11.52 4.37 4.09
N ARG A 43 11.52 3.24 3.36
CA ARG A 43 11.29 3.26 1.91
C ARG A 43 9.88 3.71 1.57
N LEU A 44 8.87 3.27 2.34
CA LEU A 44 7.50 3.76 2.18
C LEU A 44 7.43 5.26 2.44
N ALA A 45 8.11 5.77 3.47
CA ALA A 45 8.14 7.18 3.78
C ALA A 45 8.79 8.00 2.67
N GLU A 46 9.92 7.54 2.13
CA GLU A 46 10.62 8.16 1.02
C GLU A 46 9.73 8.24 -0.23
N VAL A 47 9.10 7.14 -0.64
CA VAL A 47 8.20 7.14 -1.82
C VAL A 47 6.97 8.00 -1.59
N LEU A 48 6.43 7.98 -0.37
CA LEU A 48 5.23 8.75 -0.06
C LEU A 48 5.54 10.24 -0.05
N TRP A 49 6.52 10.71 0.70
CA TRP A 49 6.72 12.14 0.97
C TRP A 49 7.95 12.77 0.30
N GLY A 50 8.90 11.99 -0.19
CA GLY A 50 10.18 12.48 -0.72
C GLY A 50 10.88 13.35 0.30
N ASP A 51 11.39 14.50 -0.15
CA ASP A 51 12.11 15.46 0.71
C ASP A 51 11.23 16.18 1.73
N ARG A 52 9.90 16.15 1.56
CA ARG A 52 8.93 16.86 2.42
C ARG A 52 8.28 15.91 3.42
N GLN A 53 9.12 15.22 4.19
CA GLN A 53 8.67 14.27 5.19
C GLN A 53 7.93 14.97 6.35
N PRO A 54 6.90 14.32 6.93
CA PRO A 54 6.30 14.79 8.17
C PRO A 54 7.28 14.58 9.34
N ALA A 55 7.02 15.23 10.48
CA ALA A 55 7.88 15.11 11.67
C ALA A 55 8.02 13.67 12.19
N ARG A 56 7.02 12.81 11.95
CA ARG A 56 7.04 11.38 12.32
C ARG A 56 6.55 10.51 11.16
N PRO A 57 7.43 10.17 10.19
CA PRO A 57 7.02 9.42 8.99
C PRO A 57 6.48 8.04 9.31
N ALA A 58 7.11 7.31 10.24
CA ALA A 58 6.68 5.98 10.65
C ALA A 58 5.23 5.96 11.18
N ASP A 59 4.88 6.92 12.04
CA ASP A 59 3.52 7.06 12.56
C ASP A 59 2.51 7.32 11.43
N GLN A 60 2.88 8.18 10.48
CA GLN A 60 2.01 8.49 9.35
C GLN A 60 1.84 7.29 8.40
N VAL A 61 2.88 6.49 8.17
CA VAL A 61 2.75 5.20 7.46
C VAL A 61 1.79 4.29 8.21
N GLY A 62 1.94 4.16 9.53
CA GLY A 62 1.05 3.35 10.36
C GLY A 62 -0.43 3.75 10.26
N VAL A 63 -0.72 5.06 10.23
CA VAL A 63 -2.09 5.58 10.03
C VAL A 63 -2.63 5.20 8.65
N LEU A 64 -1.84 5.32 7.59
CA LEU A 64 -2.25 4.93 6.25
C LEU A 64 -2.55 3.43 6.15
N VAL A 65 -1.66 2.60 6.74
CA VAL A 65 -1.86 1.14 6.79
C VAL A 65 -3.10 0.78 7.59
N SER A 66 -3.31 1.39 8.75
CA SER A 66 -4.48 1.13 9.60
C SER A 66 -5.79 1.40 8.86
N ARG A 67 -5.86 2.52 8.13
CA ARG A 67 -7.03 2.86 7.29
C ARG A 67 -7.26 1.84 6.18
N LEU A 68 -6.20 1.45 5.47
CA LEU A 68 -6.32 0.44 4.42
C LEU A 68 -6.73 -0.93 4.97
N ARG A 69 -6.25 -1.32 6.15
CA ARG A 69 -6.70 -2.56 6.83
C ARG A 69 -8.19 -2.53 7.18
N GLY A 70 -8.74 -1.37 7.52
CA GLY A 70 -10.18 -1.22 7.74
C GLY A 70 -11.03 -1.48 6.50
N VAL A 71 -10.44 -1.39 5.30
CA VAL A 71 -11.12 -1.57 4.01
C VAL A 71 -10.80 -2.94 3.41
N LEU A 72 -9.54 -3.36 3.47
CA LEU A 72 -9.03 -4.56 2.81
C LEU A 72 -9.00 -5.80 3.71
N GLY A 73 -9.10 -5.62 5.03
CA GLY A 73 -8.80 -6.65 6.02
C GLY A 73 -7.38 -6.53 6.57
N ALA A 74 -7.21 -6.84 7.86
CA ALA A 74 -5.92 -6.73 8.55
C ALA A 74 -4.89 -7.75 8.03
N GLU A 75 -5.37 -8.93 7.65
CA GLU A 75 -4.59 -10.05 7.11
C GLU A 75 -4.01 -9.76 5.73
N ARG A 76 -4.57 -8.80 4.99
CA ARG A 76 -4.06 -8.41 3.66
C ARG A 76 -2.82 -7.52 3.72
N LEU A 77 -2.62 -6.83 4.85
CA LEU A 77 -1.50 -5.91 5.05
C LEU A 77 -0.72 -6.30 6.31
N PRO A 78 -0.07 -7.48 6.35
CA PRO A 78 0.68 -7.89 7.53
C PRO A 78 1.85 -6.94 7.82
N ARG A 79 2.19 -6.80 9.10
CA ARG A 79 3.46 -6.19 9.51
C ARG A 79 4.51 -7.30 9.52
N ALA A 80 5.63 -7.05 8.88
CA ALA A 80 6.83 -7.89 8.97
C ALA A 80 7.90 -7.13 9.77
N ASP A 81 8.96 -7.83 10.18
CA ASP A 81 10.01 -7.26 11.04
C ASP A 81 10.59 -5.94 10.50
N ALA A 82 10.72 -5.83 9.18
CA ALA A 82 11.28 -4.65 8.52
C ALA A 82 10.24 -3.63 8.00
N GLY A 83 8.93 -3.94 7.98
CA GLY A 83 7.93 -3.04 7.40
C GLY A 83 6.57 -3.67 7.12
N TYR A 84 6.01 -3.41 5.94
CA TYR A 84 4.68 -3.89 5.54
C TYR A 84 4.72 -4.63 4.22
N ALA A 85 3.86 -5.64 4.06
CA ALA A 85 3.67 -6.37 2.80
C ALA A 85 2.20 -6.31 2.37
N LEU A 86 1.93 -6.68 1.13
CA LEU A 86 0.58 -6.89 0.63
C LEU A 86 0.39 -8.35 0.24
N VAL A 87 -0.63 -9.00 0.80
CA VAL A 87 -1.03 -10.35 0.44
C VAL A 87 -2.14 -10.28 -0.62
N THR A 88 -1.80 -10.68 -1.85
CA THR A 88 -2.75 -10.78 -2.97
C THR A 88 -2.77 -12.19 -3.52
N GLU A 89 -3.94 -12.65 -3.95
CA GLU A 89 -4.06 -13.91 -4.70
C GLU A 89 -3.67 -13.75 -6.17
N TRP A 90 -3.85 -12.53 -6.69
CA TRP A 90 -3.52 -12.21 -8.07
C TRP A 90 -3.14 -10.74 -8.20
N LEU A 91 -2.09 -10.50 -8.97
CA LEU A 91 -1.54 -9.17 -9.22
C LEU A 91 -1.35 -9.00 -10.73
N ASP A 92 -2.02 -8.00 -11.30
CA ASP A 92 -1.79 -7.55 -12.67
C ASP A 92 -0.82 -6.39 -12.68
N VAL A 93 0.34 -6.63 -13.28
CA VAL A 93 1.45 -5.68 -13.38
C VAL A 93 2.08 -5.68 -14.77
N ASP A 94 1.62 -6.53 -15.70
CA ASP A 94 2.29 -6.74 -16.98
C ASP A 94 1.71 -5.83 -18.08
N GLU A 95 2.63 -5.24 -18.86
CA GLU A 95 2.42 -4.18 -19.86
C GLU A 95 1.46 -4.53 -21.01
N LEU A 96 0.93 -3.47 -21.63
CA LEU A 96 0.37 -3.47 -22.99
C LEU A 96 1.40 -3.94 -24.03
#